data_AF-A0A6L7GII7-F1
#
_entry.id   AF-A0A6L7GII7-F1
#
_cell.length_a   1.000
_cell.length_b   1.000
_cell.length_c   1.000
_cell.angle_alpha   90.00
_cell.angle_beta   90.00
_cell.angle_gamma   90.00
#
_symmetry.space_group_name_H-M   'P 1'
#
loop_
_entity.id
_entity.type
_entity.pdbx_description
1 polymer ?
#
loop_
_entity_poly.entity_id
_entity_poly.type
_entity_poly.pdbx_seq_one_letter_code
_entity_poly.pdbx_strand_id
1 'polypeptide(L)'
;MPRLTDRLGPFTFNEKLALGMLALFIPISFGSSMVLRPGNVLKGSDFALFLAWKIGWSIAVFIAAGVAIATVFLKPDAHSSRWRMHIGRILPLAALGVAIPSAYVLESAYSAHQMRSFARSHASELSGPAPRAVIYRAGIPDGGVVIVRSPGENPESYAATRMIDLTGEDIKSCTALGDGDWSCHFD
;
A
#
# COMPACT_ATOMS: atom_id res chain seq x y z
N MET A 1 -18.75 17.44 40.92
CA MET A 1 -18.27 17.24 39.53
C MET A 1 -16.98 16.42 39.58
N PRO A 2 -17.02 15.11 39.35
CA PRO A 2 -15.80 14.30 39.31
C PRO A 2 -15.01 14.62 38.03
N ARG A 3 -13.71 14.88 38.18
CA ARG A 3 -12.79 15.22 37.10
C ARG A 3 -12.69 14.07 36.09
N LEU A 4 -12.96 14.36 34.83
CA LEU A 4 -12.83 13.45 33.68
C LEU A 4 -11.40 12.92 33.46
N THR A 5 -10.41 13.46 34.17
CA THR A 5 -9.00 13.09 34.06
C THR A 5 -8.59 11.87 34.88
N ASP A 6 -9.40 11.40 35.84
CA ASP A 6 -9.07 10.21 36.68
C ASP A 6 -9.52 8.86 36.08
N ARG A 7 -10.13 8.85 34.88
CA ARG A 7 -10.59 7.61 34.23
C ARG A 7 -9.55 6.93 33.33
N LEU A 8 -8.38 7.53 33.15
CA LEU A 8 -7.26 6.92 32.45
C LEU A 8 -6.37 6.20 33.47
N GLY A 9 -6.84 5.04 33.94
CA GLY A 9 -5.94 4.09 34.61
C GLY A 9 -4.75 3.72 33.70
N PRO A 10 -3.65 3.20 34.25
CA PRO A 10 -2.46 2.88 33.45
C PRO A 10 -2.81 1.95 32.29
N PHE A 11 -2.30 2.26 31.09
CA PHE A 11 -2.55 1.47 29.88
C PHE A 11 -2.28 -0.02 30.12
N THR A 12 -3.25 -0.85 29.78
CA THR A 12 -3.15 -2.30 29.83
C THR A 12 -2.17 -2.82 28.77
N PHE A 13 -1.67 -4.04 28.96
CA PHE A 13 -0.80 -4.66 27.97
C PHE A 13 -1.45 -4.73 26.58
N ASN A 14 -2.75 -5.03 26.50
CA ASN A 14 -3.42 -5.20 25.21
C ASN A 14 -3.63 -3.84 24.50
N GLU A 15 -3.82 -2.76 25.26
CA GLU A 15 -3.81 -1.39 24.71
C GLU A 15 -2.43 -1.00 24.19
N LYS A 16 -1.36 -1.31 24.93
CA LYS A 16 0.03 -1.09 24.47
C LYS A 16 0.36 -1.93 23.24
N LEU A 17 -0.09 -3.17 23.20
CA LEU A 17 0.08 -4.07 22.05
C LEU A 17 -0.68 -3.56 20.83
N ALA A 18 -1.94 -3.13 21.00
CA ALA A 18 -2.74 -2.55 19.92
C ALA A 18 -2.11 -1.27 19.37
N LEU A 19 -1.64 -0.37 20.24
CA LEU A 19 -0.92 0.83 19.82
C LEU A 19 0.38 0.47 19.09
N GLY A 20 1.12 -0.51 19.59
CA GLY A 20 2.33 -1.05 18.94
C GLY A 20 2.03 -1.62 17.55
N MET A 21 0.93 -2.35 17.39
CA MET A 21 0.49 -2.86 16.09
C MET A 21 0.12 -1.73 15.12
N LEU A 22 -0.63 -0.72 15.56
CA LEU A 22 -0.95 0.44 14.72
C LEU A 22 0.33 1.19 14.30
N ALA A 23 1.23 1.46 15.24
CA ALA A 23 2.48 2.16 14.99
C ALA A 23 3.49 1.35 14.17
N LEU A 24 3.46 0.02 14.24
CA LEU A 24 4.31 -0.83 13.42
C LEU A 24 3.73 -0.95 12.00
N PHE A 25 2.46 -1.31 11.87
CA PHE A 25 1.92 -1.68 10.57
C PHE A 25 1.54 -0.48 9.70
N ILE A 26 1.25 0.70 10.26
CA ILE A 26 0.91 1.88 9.45
C ILE A 26 2.19 2.65 9.05
N PRO A 27 2.88 3.38 9.93
CA PRO A 27 3.97 4.26 9.51
C PRO A 27 5.25 3.51 9.13
N ILE A 28 5.56 2.33 9.71
CA ILE A 28 6.77 1.58 9.32
C ILE A 28 6.54 0.85 7.99
N SER A 29 5.38 0.24 7.75
CA SER A 29 5.05 -0.29 6.40
C SER A 29 5.13 0.81 5.35
N PHE A 30 4.46 1.93 5.62
CA PHE A 30 4.42 3.04 4.68
C PHE A 30 5.81 3.64 4.45
N GLY A 31 6.54 4.00 5.50
CA GLY A 31 7.87 4.60 5.40
C GLY A 31 8.90 3.69 4.74
N SER A 32 8.89 2.39 5.06
CA SER A 32 9.77 1.43 4.38
C SER A 32 9.40 1.24 2.91
N SER A 33 8.10 1.23 2.57
CA SER A 33 7.65 1.13 1.18
C SER A 33 8.10 2.33 0.33
N MET A 34 8.25 3.51 0.93
CA MET A 34 8.78 4.70 0.27
C MET A 34 10.27 4.58 -0.06
N VAL A 35 11.06 3.94 0.83
CA VAL A 35 12.51 3.76 0.65
C VAL A 35 12.81 2.58 -0.27
N LEU A 36 12.04 1.49 -0.15
CA LEU A 36 12.30 0.20 -0.81
C LEU A 36 11.52 0.00 -2.11
N ARG A 37 10.66 0.94 -2.52
CA ARG A 37 10.14 1.00 -3.90
C ARG A 37 10.97 2.01 -4.70
N PRO A 38 12.16 1.64 -5.21
CA PRO A 38 12.87 2.52 -6.11
C PRO A 38 12.02 2.76 -7.36
N GLY A 39 11.89 4.02 -7.76
CA GLY A 39 11.28 4.42 -9.04
C GLY A 39 12.06 3.91 -10.26
N ASN A 40 13.24 3.33 -10.05
CA ASN A 40 14.12 2.83 -11.10
C ASN A 40 14.30 1.32 -10.96
N VAL A 41 14.43 0.67 -12.12
CA VAL A 41 14.87 -0.71 -12.36
C VAL A 41 15.64 -1.29 -11.17
N LEU A 42 15.03 -2.26 -10.48
CA LEU A 42 15.65 -2.97 -9.36
C LEU A 42 16.87 -3.73 -9.92
N LYS A 43 18.09 -3.24 -9.63
CA LYS A 43 19.31 -4.00 -9.91
C LYS A 43 19.32 -5.24 -9.01
N GLY A 44 19.96 -6.33 -9.42
CA GLY A 44 19.83 -7.64 -8.76
C GLY A 44 20.00 -7.66 -7.23
N SER A 45 20.83 -6.78 -6.66
CA SER A 45 20.96 -6.60 -5.19
C SER A 45 19.72 -5.99 -4.54
N ASP A 46 19.07 -5.05 -5.21
CA ASP A 46 17.88 -4.33 -4.73
C ASP A 46 16.65 -5.24 -4.80
N PHE A 47 16.61 -6.16 -5.76
CA PHE A 47 15.56 -7.17 -5.85
C PHE A 47 15.60 -8.14 -4.66
N ALA A 48 16.77 -8.65 -4.29
CA ALA A 48 16.93 -9.54 -3.15
C ALA A 48 16.52 -8.85 -1.83
N LEU A 49 16.90 -7.57 -1.66
CA LEU A 49 16.50 -6.77 -0.50
C LEU A 49 14.98 -6.55 -0.46
N PHE A 50 14.36 -6.24 -1.61
CA PHE A 50 12.91 -6.09 -1.72
C PHE A 50 12.17 -7.39 -1.39
N LEU A 51 12.64 -8.52 -1.91
CA LEU A 51 12.05 -9.83 -1.64
C LEU A 51 12.20 -10.22 -0.17
N ALA A 52 13.41 -10.06 0.39
CA ALA A 52 13.67 -10.31 1.81
C ALA A 52 12.80 -9.44 2.71
N TRP A 53 12.63 -8.15 2.34
CA TRP A 53 11.72 -7.24 3.01
C TRP A 53 10.28 -7.72 2.97
N LYS A 54 9.76 -8.11 1.80
CA LYS A 54 8.39 -8.61 1.64
C LYS A 54 8.16 -9.89 2.44
N ILE A 55 9.09 -10.85 2.39
CA ILE A 55 9.01 -12.10 3.16
C ILE A 55 9.05 -11.80 4.66
N GLY A 56 9.98 -10.97 5.12
CA GLY A 56 10.08 -10.57 6.51
C GLY A 56 8.82 -9.88 7.01
N TRP A 57 8.20 -9.03 6.18
CA TRP A 57 6.95 -8.37 6.51
C TRP A 57 5.77 -9.35 6.60
N SER A 58 5.67 -10.30 5.68
CA SER A 58 4.67 -11.37 5.75
C SER A 58 4.79 -12.20 7.03
N ILE A 59 6.02 -12.55 7.43
CA ILE A 59 6.28 -13.25 8.69
C ILE A 59 5.87 -12.38 9.90
N ALA A 60 6.21 -11.09 9.89
CA ALA A 60 5.84 -10.17 10.97
C ALA A 60 4.31 -10.03 11.12
N VAL A 61 3.58 -9.91 10.01
CA VAL A 61 2.10 -9.90 10.00
C VAL A 61 1.56 -11.21 10.56
N PHE A 62 2.11 -12.35 10.14
CA PHE A 62 1.67 -13.67 10.62
C PHE A 62 1.87 -13.83 12.13
N ILE A 63 3.05 -13.47 12.65
CA ILE A 63 3.33 -13.49 14.08
C ILE A 63 2.39 -12.53 14.83
N ALA A 64 2.19 -11.31 14.33
CA ALA A 64 1.28 -10.34 14.95
C ALA A 64 -0.17 -10.84 14.98
N ALA A 65 -0.65 -11.48 13.92
CA ALA A 65 -1.96 -12.11 13.88
C ALA A 65 -2.07 -13.25 14.90
N GLY A 66 -1.04 -14.11 14.98
CA GLY A 66 -0.98 -15.18 15.98
C GLY A 66 -1.03 -14.66 17.41
N VAL A 67 -0.27 -13.61 17.72
CA VAL A 67 -0.30 -12.94 19.03
C VAL A 67 -1.66 -12.28 19.30
N ALA A 68 -2.24 -11.58 18.32
CA ALA A 68 -3.57 -10.97 18.46
C ALA A 68 -4.65 -12.02 18.75
N ILE A 69 -4.65 -13.15 18.04
CA ILE A 69 -5.57 -14.26 18.29
C ILE A 69 -5.32 -14.87 19.67
N ALA A 70 -4.05 -15.07 20.06
CA ALA A 70 -3.70 -15.57 21.39
C ALA A 70 -4.23 -14.66 22.51
N THR A 71 -4.27 -13.33 22.32
CA THR A 71 -4.86 -12.42 23.32
C THR A 71 -6.37 -12.59 23.50
N VAL A 72 -7.08 -13.12 22.49
CA VAL A 72 -8.51 -13.42 22.59
C VAL A 72 -8.77 -14.66 23.45
N PHE A 73 -7.97 -15.71 23.27
CA PHE A 73 -8.22 -17.04 23.86
C PHE A 73 -7.44 -17.34 25.14
N LEU A 74 -6.19 -16.88 25.26
CA LEU A 74 -5.26 -17.37 26.27
C LEU A 74 -5.07 -16.46 27.48
N LYS A 75 -5.67 -15.25 27.49
CA LYS A 75 -5.33 -14.23 28.49
C LYS A 75 -6.42 -13.99 29.54
N PRO A 76 -6.26 -14.47 30.78
CA PRO A 76 -7.18 -14.19 31.88
C PRO A 76 -6.86 -12.81 32.48
N ASP A 77 -7.29 -11.73 31.83
CA ASP A 77 -7.12 -10.39 32.42
C ASP A 77 -8.18 -10.18 33.51
N ALA A 78 -7.80 -10.23 34.78
CA ALA A 78 -8.65 -9.86 35.90
C ALA A 78 -8.94 -8.34 35.86
N HIS A 79 -10.16 -7.96 35.49
CA HIS A 79 -10.65 -6.59 35.53
C HIS A 79 -11.99 -6.55 36.25
N SER A 80 -12.24 -5.47 36.99
CA SER A 80 -13.48 -5.27 37.77
C SER A 80 -14.74 -5.16 36.91
N SER A 81 -14.58 -4.93 35.60
CA SER A 81 -15.66 -4.84 34.62
C SER A 81 -15.47 -5.87 33.51
N ARG A 82 -16.43 -6.81 33.38
CA ARG A 82 -16.46 -7.82 32.30
C ARG A 82 -16.47 -7.17 30.90
N TRP A 83 -17.06 -5.99 30.75
CA TRP A 83 -17.14 -5.26 29.49
C TRP A 83 -15.79 -4.75 29.01
N ARG A 84 -15.00 -4.09 29.89
CA ARG A 84 -13.65 -3.63 29.55
C ARG A 84 -12.70 -4.80 29.25
N MET A 85 -12.91 -5.94 29.90
CA MET A 85 -12.14 -7.17 29.65
C MET A 85 -12.35 -7.70 28.22
N HIS A 86 -13.61 -7.79 27.76
CA HIS A 86 -13.90 -8.26 26.40
C HIS A 86 -13.38 -7.31 25.32
N ILE A 87 -13.56 -6.00 25.51
CA ILE A 87 -13.01 -4.99 24.57
C ILE A 87 -11.48 -5.06 24.53
N GLY A 88 -10.82 -5.14 25.69
CA GLY A 88 -9.37 -5.20 25.77
C GLY A 88 -8.76 -6.43 25.09
N ARG A 89 -9.48 -7.56 25.01
CA ARG A 89 -9.02 -8.78 24.32
C ARG A 89 -9.11 -8.70 22.80
N ILE A 90 -10.14 -8.02 22.29
CA ILE A 90 -10.36 -7.89 20.84
C ILE A 90 -9.54 -6.73 20.26
N LEU A 91 -9.13 -5.78 21.10
CA LEU A 91 -8.44 -4.55 20.68
C LEU A 91 -7.20 -4.80 19.81
N PRO A 92 -6.28 -5.74 20.10
CA PRO A 92 -5.13 -6.02 19.22
C PRO A 92 -5.54 -6.56 17.84
N LEU A 93 -6.57 -7.40 17.80
CA LEU A 93 -7.10 -7.95 16.54
C LEU A 93 -7.77 -6.85 15.71
N ALA A 94 -8.57 -5.99 16.35
CA ALA A 94 -9.18 -4.84 15.70
C ALA A 94 -8.12 -3.86 15.18
N ALA A 95 -7.07 -3.60 15.97
CA ALA A 95 -5.95 -2.75 15.58
C ALA A 95 -5.23 -3.30 14.33
N LEU A 96 -4.95 -4.61 14.29
CA LEU A 96 -4.35 -5.25 13.12
C LEU A 96 -5.28 -5.20 11.91
N GLY A 97 -6.58 -5.47 12.11
CA GLY A 97 -7.61 -5.42 11.08
C GLY A 97 -7.82 -4.03 10.48
N VAL A 98 -7.54 -2.96 11.22
CA VAL A 98 -7.55 -1.57 10.71
C VAL A 98 -6.20 -1.19 10.11
N ALA A 99 -5.09 -1.56 10.75
CA ALA A 99 -3.75 -1.16 10.31
C ALA A 99 -3.40 -1.65 8.92
N ILE A 100 -3.66 -2.94 8.61
CA ILE A 100 -3.25 -3.54 7.34
C ILE A 100 -3.97 -2.86 6.15
N PRO A 101 -5.31 -2.73 6.15
CA PRO A 101 -6.00 -2.03 5.07
C PRO A 101 -5.61 -0.55 4.98
N SER A 102 -5.43 0.12 6.13
CA SER A 102 -5.06 1.54 6.15
C SER A 102 -3.68 1.79 5.53
N ALA A 103 -2.70 0.93 5.83
CA ALA A 103 -1.38 1.00 5.22
C ALA A 103 -1.47 0.81 3.70
N TYR A 104 -2.26 -0.17 3.23
CA TYR A 104 -2.46 -0.42 1.81
C TYR A 104 -3.09 0.77 1.08
N VAL A 105 -4.15 1.36 1.64
CA VAL A 105 -4.81 2.55 1.07
C VAL A 105 -3.86 3.74 1.01
N LEU A 106 -3.03 3.92 2.04
CA LEU A 106 -2.05 5.00 2.09
C LEU A 106 -0.95 4.80 1.04
N GLU A 107 -0.44 3.58 0.90
CA GLU A 107 0.53 3.21 -0.14
C GLU A 107 -0.05 3.40 -1.55
N SER A 108 -1.31 3.02 -1.79
CA SER A 108 -1.95 3.18 -3.10
C SER A 108 -2.18 4.65 -3.44
N ALA A 109 -2.67 5.45 -2.48
CA ALA A 109 -2.88 6.88 -2.67
C ALA A 109 -1.56 7.61 -2.95
N TYR A 110 -0.49 7.24 -2.25
CA TYR A 110 0.84 7.78 -2.46
C TYR A 110 1.41 7.39 -3.83
N SER A 111 1.26 6.14 -4.24
CA SER A 111 1.67 5.69 -5.58
C SER A 111 0.96 6.46 -6.69
N ALA A 112 -0.37 6.64 -6.58
CA ALA A 112 -1.13 7.44 -7.53
C ALA A 112 -0.67 8.90 -7.56
N HIS A 113 -0.34 9.48 -6.40
CA HIS A 113 0.24 10.82 -6.32
C HIS A 113 1.61 10.90 -7.03
N GLN A 114 2.50 9.93 -6.82
CA GLN A 114 3.78 9.87 -7.52
C GLN A 114 3.62 9.76 -9.04
N MET A 115 2.73 8.89 -9.51
CA MET A 115 2.46 8.73 -10.94
C MET A 115 1.90 10.01 -11.56
N ARG A 116 0.96 10.69 -10.89
CA ARG A 116 0.47 12.01 -11.33
C ARG A 116 1.57 13.06 -11.36
N SER A 117 2.43 13.09 -10.35
CA SER A 117 3.59 13.99 -10.31
C SER A 117 4.54 13.72 -11.48
N PHE A 118 4.81 12.45 -11.77
CA PHE A 118 5.63 12.03 -12.89
C PHE A 118 5.02 12.45 -14.23
N ALA A 119 3.72 12.23 -14.43
CA ALA A 119 2.99 12.64 -15.62
C ALA A 119 3.08 14.17 -15.84
N ARG A 120 3.00 14.96 -14.77
CA ARG A 120 3.16 16.41 -14.82
C ARG A 120 4.58 16.83 -15.20
N SER A 121 5.61 16.17 -14.65
CA SER A 121 6.99 16.47 -15.02
C SER A 121 7.34 16.08 -16.45
N HIS A 122 6.65 15.07 -17.02
CA HIS A 122 6.83 14.60 -18.40
C HIS A 122 5.69 15.10 -19.32
N ALA A 123 5.05 16.22 -18.97
CA ALA A 123 3.93 16.76 -19.73
C ALA A 123 4.30 17.13 -21.18
N SER A 124 5.57 17.49 -21.45
CA SER A 124 6.09 17.75 -22.79
C SER A 124 6.17 16.48 -23.65
N GLU A 125 6.56 15.34 -23.09
CA GLU A 125 6.61 14.05 -23.81
C GLU A 125 5.21 13.51 -24.11
N LEU A 126 4.29 13.80 -23.17
CA LEU A 126 2.85 13.55 -23.29
C LEU A 126 2.12 14.68 -24.04
N SER A 127 2.84 15.65 -24.62
CA SER A 127 2.23 16.70 -25.45
C SER A 127 2.12 16.25 -26.91
N GLY A 128 1.09 16.74 -27.61
CA GLY A 128 0.79 16.38 -28.99
C GLY A 128 -0.53 15.63 -29.15
N PRO A 129 -0.80 15.07 -30.34
CA PRO A 129 -2.03 14.32 -30.61
C PRO A 129 -2.04 13.03 -29.79
N ALA A 130 -3.10 12.84 -29.01
CA ALA A 130 -3.31 11.63 -28.22
C ALA A 130 -3.60 10.41 -29.14
N PRO A 131 -3.29 9.18 -28.71
CA PRO A 131 -2.67 8.79 -27.45
C PRO A 131 -1.14 8.96 -27.43
N ARG A 132 -0.60 9.29 -26.25
CA ARG A 132 0.84 9.40 -25.99
C ARG A 132 1.17 8.64 -24.71
N ALA A 133 2.35 8.03 -24.66
CA ALA A 133 2.76 7.20 -23.53
C ALA A 133 4.17 7.60 -23.06
N VAL A 134 4.40 7.48 -21.75
CA VAL A 134 5.73 7.62 -21.14
C VAL A 134 5.93 6.47 -20.15
N ILE A 135 7.07 5.79 -20.23
CA ILE A 135 7.36 4.66 -19.35
C ILE A 135 7.65 5.20 -17.95
N TYR A 136 6.79 4.86 -17.00
CA TYR A 136 6.97 5.20 -15.58
C TYR A 136 7.94 4.23 -14.91
N ARG A 137 7.84 2.94 -15.25
CA ARG A 137 8.74 1.89 -14.77
C ARG A 137 8.86 0.78 -15.82
N ALA A 138 10.08 0.48 -16.25
CA ALA A 138 10.35 -0.71 -17.05
C ALA A 138 10.48 -1.95 -16.16
N GLY A 139 9.87 -3.06 -16.57
CA GLY A 139 10.09 -4.40 -16.03
C GLY A 139 11.41 -5.00 -16.53
N ILE A 140 11.82 -6.11 -15.89
CA ILE A 140 12.89 -6.98 -16.39
C ILE A 140 12.35 -8.42 -16.30
N PRO A 141 12.41 -9.24 -17.36
CA PRO A 141 12.91 -8.92 -18.71
C PRO A 141 11.90 -8.18 -19.59
N ASP A 142 10.59 -8.39 -19.36
CA ASP A 142 9.47 -7.84 -20.12
C ASP A 142 8.49 -7.12 -19.16
N GLY A 143 7.57 -6.34 -19.72
CA GLY A 143 6.49 -5.67 -19.01
C GLY A 143 6.88 -4.37 -18.29
N GLY A 144 5.93 -3.81 -17.54
CA GLY A 144 6.16 -2.61 -16.75
C GLY A 144 4.91 -1.78 -16.47
N VAL A 145 5.13 -0.54 -16.05
CA VAL A 145 4.08 0.46 -15.86
C VAL A 145 4.37 1.66 -16.75
N VAL A 146 3.38 2.01 -17.57
CA VAL A 146 3.41 3.14 -18.50
C VAL A 146 2.30 4.11 -18.12
N ILE A 147 2.56 5.41 -18.27
CA ILE A 147 1.52 6.43 -18.15
C ILE A 147 1.08 6.81 -19.56
N VAL A 148 -0.20 6.60 -19.86
CA VAL A 148 -0.80 6.89 -21.16
C VAL A 148 -1.75 8.07 -21.03
N ARG A 149 -1.54 9.10 -21.85
CA ARG A 149 -2.49 10.19 -22.05
C ARG A 149 -3.46 9.82 -23.17
N SER A 150 -4.68 9.49 -22.79
CA SER A 150 -5.82 9.20 -23.65
C SER A 150 -7.09 9.86 -23.08
N PRO A 151 -7.46 11.05 -23.57
CA PRO A 151 -8.71 11.70 -23.18
C PRO A 151 -9.90 10.96 -23.81
N GLY A 152 -10.80 10.45 -22.96
CA GLY A 152 -12.10 9.92 -23.40
C GLY A 152 -12.12 8.45 -23.85
N GLU A 153 -10.99 7.75 -23.87
CA GLU A 153 -10.92 6.34 -24.23
C GLU A 153 -9.97 5.57 -23.30
N ASN A 154 -10.39 4.40 -22.83
CA ASN A 154 -9.56 3.51 -22.00
C ASN A 154 -8.51 2.84 -22.89
N PRO A 155 -7.20 2.95 -22.60
CA PRO A 155 -6.16 2.30 -23.41
C PRO A 155 -6.28 0.77 -23.49
N GLU A 156 -6.98 0.12 -22.55
CA GLU A 156 -7.28 -1.33 -22.61
C GLU A 156 -8.17 -1.72 -23.80
N SER A 157 -8.97 -0.79 -24.34
CA SER A 157 -9.85 -1.09 -25.48
C SER A 157 -9.19 -0.87 -26.84
N TYR A 158 -7.92 -0.45 -26.86
CA TYR A 158 -7.20 -0.26 -28.11
C TYR A 158 -6.94 -1.57 -28.85
N ALA A 159 -6.78 -1.49 -30.16
CA ALA A 159 -6.27 -2.62 -30.93
C ALA A 159 -4.83 -2.92 -30.50
N ALA A 160 -4.47 -4.21 -30.48
CA ALA A 160 -3.13 -4.67 -30.07
C ALA A 160 -1.99 -3.96 -30.82
N THR A 161 -2.18 -3.65 -32.11
CA THR A 161 -1.20 -2.87 -32.90
C THR A 161 -0.92 -1.50 -32.28
N ARG A 162 -1.97 -0.80 -31.83
CA ARG A 162 -1.85 0.52 -31.21
C ARG A 162 -1.27 0.44 -29.79
N MET A 163 -1.53 -0.64 -29.07
CA MET A 163 -0.94 -0.89 -27.75
C MET A 163 0.58 -1.11 -27.86
N ILE A 164 0.99 -1.93 -28.83
CA ILE A 164 2.40 -2.21 -29.12
C ILE A 164 3.11 -0.93 -29.61
N ASP A 165 2.48 -0.13 -30.46
CA ASP A 165 3.06 1.17 -30.89
C ASP A 165 3.29 2.13 -29.71
N LEU A 166 2.47 2.04 -28.65
CA LEU A 166 2.57 2.91 -27.47
C LEU A 166 3.56 2.41 -26.42
N THR A 167 3.66 1.10 -26.23
CA THR A 167 4.36 0.50 -25.08
C THR A 167 5.46 -0.49 -25.45
N GLY A 168 5.46 -0.96 -26.70
CA GLY A 168 6.27 -2.09 -27.18
C GLY A 168 5.61 -3.45 -26.98
N GLU A 169 4.60 -3.55 -26.10
CA GLU A 169 3.96 -4.80 -25.68
C GLU A 169 2.43 -4.61 -25.56
N ASP A 170 1.74 -5.63 -25.03
CA ASP A 170 0.29 -5.62 -24.90
C ASP A 170 -0.14 -5.02 -23.54
N ILE A 171 -1.16 -4.17 -23.55
CA ILE A 171 -1.65 -3.53 -22.33
C ILE A 171 -2.63 -4.47 -21.64
N LYS A 172 -2.30 -4.91 -20.41
CA LYS A 172 -3.12 -5.87 -19.64
C LYS A 172 -4.15 -5.21 -18.75
N SER A 173 -3.79 -4.11 -18.11
CA SER A 173 -4.68 -3.43 -17.17
C SER A 173 -4.32 -1.96 -17.05
N CYS A 174 -5.31 -1.08 -16.99
CA CYS A 174 -5.17 0.36 -16.81
C CYS A 174 -6.00 0.84 -15.62
N THR A 175 -5.47 1.82 -14.91
CA THR A 175 -6.18 2.53 -13.84
C THR A 175 -6.16 4.01 -14.17
N ALA A 176 -7.32 4.65 -14.14
CA ALA A 176 -7.43 6.09 -14.35
C ALA A 176 -6.68 6.86 -13.24
N LEU A 177 -5.75 7.73 -13.63
CA LEU A 177 -5.04 8.62 -12.72
C LEU A 177 -5.72 10.00 -12.64
N GLY A 178 -6.37 10.47 -13.71
CA GLY A 178 -7.04 11.77 -13.75
C GLY A 178 -7.80 11.99 -15.06
N ASP A 179 -8.05 13.25 -15.40
CA ASP A 179 -8.82 13.67 -16.60
C ASP A 179 -8.02 13.41 -17.90
N GLY A 180 -7.89 12.13 -18.27
CA GLY A 180 -7.25 11.67 -19.50
C GLY A 180 -5.88 11.01 -19.33
N ASP A 181 -5.35 10.89 -18.11
CA ASP A 181 -4.11 10.15 -17.84
C ASP A 181 -4.43 8.80 -17.19
N TRP A 182 -3.80 7.74 -17.68
CA TRP A 182 -3.99 6.35 -17.26
C TRP A 182 -2.65 5.73 -16.85
N SER A 183 -2.63 4.98 -15.76
CA SER A 183 -1.51 4.09 -15.39
C SER A 183 -1.82 2.70 -15.94
N CYS A 184 -1.06 2.25 -16.93
CA CYS A 184 -1.27 0.95 -17.56
C CYS A 184 -0.11 0.00 -17.27
N HIS A 185 -0.43 -1.26 -17.00
CA HIS A 185 0.51 -2.36 -16.92
C HIS A 185 0.57 -3.03 -18.29
N PHE A 186 1.78 -3.29 -18.77
CA PHE A 186 2.04 -3.98 -20.03
C PHE A 186 2.92 -5.21 -19.77
N ASP A 187 2.80 -6.23 -20.62
CA ASP A 187 3.55 -7.50 -20.66
C ASP A 187 3.33 -8.21 -22.01
#